data_AF-A0A8T3REB1-F1
#
_entry.id   AF-A0A8T3REB1-F1
#
_cell.length_a   1.000
_cell.length_b   1.000
_cell.length_c   1.000
_cell.angle_alpha   90.00
_cell.angle_beta   90.00
_cell.angle_gamma   90.00
#
_symmetry.space_group_name_H-M   'P 1'
#
loop_
_entity.id
_entity.type
_entity.pdbx_description
1 polymer ?
#
loop_
_entity_poly.entity_id
_entity_poly.type
_entity_poly.pdbx_seq_one_letter_code
_entity_poly.pdbx_strand_id
1 'polypeptide(L)' 'AGMHPLCGGLEPSQRDALFGAAGENGSAVLLPLARRRWSGVLGVGSFDPRRYDSGMGVDFLAQLAEVVSQIIDPWIAD' A
#
# COMPACT_ATOMS: atom_id res chain seq x y z
N ALA A 1 0.68 -9.84 -15.32
CA ALA A 1 1.63 -9.69 -14.22
C ALA A 1 0.84 -9.22 -13.01
N GLY A 2 0.78 -10.00 -11.93
CA GLY A 2 -0.05 -9.65 -10.77
C GLY A 2 0.51 -8.43 -10.05
N MET A 3 -0.34 -7.49 -9.67
CA MET A 3 0.06 -6.42 -8.75
C MET A 3 0.10 -7.01 -7.35
N HIS A 4 1.30 -7.17 -6.79
CA HIS A 4 1.48 -7.69 -5.43
C HIS A 4 1.77 -6.54 -4.45
N PRO A 5 1.35 -6.66 -3.18
CA PRO A 5 1.80 -5.76 -2.14
C PRO A 5 3.32 -5.64 -2.09
N LEU A 6 3.82 -4.42 -1.91
CA LEU A 6 5.24 -4.13 -1.77
C LEU A 6 5.53 -3.75 -0.32
N CYS A 7 6.13 -4.69 0.43
CA CYS A 7 6.56 -4.50 1.83
C CYS A 7 8.05 -4.13 1.88
N GLY A 8 8.37 -3.06 2.62
CA GLY A 8 9.74 -2.56 2.70
C GLY A 8 10.28 -2.10 1.34
N GLY A 9 11.33 -1.29 1.33
CA GLY A 9 11.97 -0.88 0.07
C GLY A 9 11.26 0.22 -0.71
N LEU A 10 10.41 1.03 -0.07
CA LEU A 10 10.02 2.30 -0.66
C LEU A 10 11.22 3.23 -0.70
N GLU A 11 11.51 3.78 -1.86
CA GLU A 11 12.51 4.84 -2.01
C GLU A 11 12.10 6.04 -1.14
N PRO A 12 13.07 6.82 -0.60
CA PRO A 12 12.76 7.97 0.25
C PRO A 12 11.72 8.93 -0.36
N SER A 13 11.83 9.20 -1.67
CA SER A 13 10.89 10.04 -2.41
C SER A 13 9.46 9.49 -2.45
N GLN A 14 9.29 8.17 -2.49
CA GLN A 14 7.97 7.54 -2.43
C GLN A 14 7.38 7.64 -1.03
N ARG A 15 8.20 7.48 0.01
CA ARG A 15 7.76 7.64 1.39
C ARG A 15 7.33 9.07 1.68
N ASP A 16 8.11 10.06 1.23
CA ASP A 16 7.76 11.47 1.39
C ASP A 16 6.46 11.81 0.66
N ALA A 17 6.27 11.28 -0.56
CA ALA A 17 5.03 11.47 -1.31
C ALA A 17 3.78 10.88 -0.62
N LEU A 18 3.94 9.76 0.10
CA LEU A 18 2.83 9.05 0.74
C LEU A 18 2.56 9.48 2.18
N PHE A 19 3.62 9.81 2.94
CA PHE A 19 3.58 9.99 4.38
C PHE A 19 4.16 11.34 4.85
N GLY A 20 4.77 12.13 3.95
CA GLY A 20 5.41 13.40 4.30
C GLY A 20 6.43 13.26 5.43
N ALA A 21 6.44 14.23 6.35
CA ALA A 21 7.36 14.23 7.50
C ALA A 21 7.21 13.02 8.46
N ALA A 22 6.12 12.25 8.36
CA ALA A 22 5.94 11.02 9.12
C ALA A 22 6.70 9.80 8.52
N GLY A 23 7.28 9.96 7.33
CA GLY A 23 7.97 8.88 6.59
C GLY A 23 9.40 8.58 7.04
N GLU A 24 10.00 9.39 7.91
CA GLU A 24 11.41 9.27 8.28
C GLU A 24 11.72 8.08 9.19
N ASN A 25 10.79 7.69 10.07
CA ASN A 25 11.03 6.67 11.10
C ASN A 25 9.88 5.66 11.15
N GLY A 26 10.08 4.49 10.52
CA GLY A 26 9.08 3.42 10.52
C GLY A 26 9.23 2.43 9.37
N SER A 27 8.18 1.62 9.18
CA SER A 27 8.01 0.74 8.03
C SER A 27 6.70 1.03 7.33
N ALA A 28 6.60 0.68 6.05
CA ALA A 28 5.40 0.87 5.27
C ALA A 28 5.21 -0.25 4.24
N VAL A 29 3.96 -0.46 3.86
CA VAL A 29 3.57 -1.31 2.75
C VAL A 29 2.72 -0.52 1.77
N LEU A 30 2.91 -0.79 0.47
CA LEU A 30 2.01 -0.34 -0.58
C LEU A 30 1.12 -1.47 -1.06
N LEU A 31 -0.19 -1.22 -1.04
CA LEU A 31 -1.21 -2.13 -1.51
C LEU A 31 -1.74 -1.61 -2.86
N PRO A 32 -1.50 -2.32 -3.97
CA PRO A 32 -2.07 -1.94 -5.24
C PRO A 32 -3.59 -2.12 -5.20
N LEU A 33 -4.32 -1.09 -5.59
CA LEU A 33 -5.77 -1.13 -5.74
C LEU A 33 -6.11 -1.05 -7.22
N ALA A 34 -7.01 -1.91 -7.71
CA ALA A 34 -7.50 -1.77 -9.07
C ALA A 34 -8.89 -2.33 -9.27
N ARG A 35 -9.58 -1.68 -10.20
CA ARG A 35 -10.83 -2.12 -10.80
C ARG A 35 -10.74 -1.90 -12.31
N ARG A 36 -11.81 -2.22 -13.04
CA ARG A 36 -11.78 -2.13 -14.52
C ARG A 36 -11.49 -0.73 -15.05
N ARG A 37 -11.86 0.32 -14.31
CA ARG A 37 -11.82 1.72 -14.78
C ARG A 37 -10.70 2.55 -14.15
N TRP A 38 -10.07 2.07 -13.09
CA TRP A 38 -9.05 2.82 -12.39
C TRP A 38 -8.05 1.90 -11.68
N SER A 39 -6.87 2.45 -11.43
CA SER A 39 -5.85 1.85 -10.60
C SER A 39 -5.30 2.90 -9.65
N GLY A 40 -4.96 2.49 -8.44
CA GLY A 40 -4.40 3.36 -7.42
C GLY A 40 -3.55 2.57 -6.44
N VAL A 41 -3.15 3.24 -5.36
CA VAL A 41 -2.34 2.63 -4.31
C VAL A 41 -2.85 3.07 -2.95
N LEU A 42 -2.87 2.14 -2.01
CA LEU A 42 -3.09 2.40 -0.59
C LEU A 42 -1.76 2.22 0.15
N GLY A 43 -1.24 3.30 0.73
CA GLY A 43 -0.09 3.26 1.62
C GLY A 43 -0.52 3.03 3.06
N VAL A 44 0.10 2.06 3.74
CA VAL A 44 -0.09 1.82 5.17
C VAL A 44 1.26 1.94 5.87
N GLY A 45 1.36 2.88 6.82
CA GLY A 45 2.57 3.13 7.60
C GLY A 45 2.49 2.60 9.03
N SER A 46 3.65 2.36 9.64
CA SER A 46 3.82 2.06 11.06
C SER A 46 5.09 2.69 11.58
N PHE A 47 5.05 3.25 12.80
CA PHE A 47 6.26 3.73 13.49
C PHE A 47 7.20 2.59 13.92
N ASP A 48 6.74 1.34 13.94
CA ASP A 48 7.61 0.20 14.16
C ASP A 48 8.35 -0.14 12.85
N PRO A 49 9.68 0.02 12.77
CA PRO A 49 10.46 -0.25 11.57
C PRO A 49 10.48 -1.73 11.15
N ARG A 50 10.02 -2.65 12.00
CA ARG A 50 9.98 -4.09 11.72
C ARG A 50 8.59 -4.59 11.34
N ARG A 51 7.57 -3.75 11.39
CA ARG A 51 6.18 -4.20 11.17
C ARG A 51 5.89 -4.59 9.72
N TYR A 52 6.44 -3.90 8.73
CA TYR A 52 6.26 -4.23 7.31
C TYR A 52 7.62 -4.50 6.65
N ASP A 53 8.40 -5.39 7.26
CA ASP A 53 9.65 -5.86 6.65
C ASP A 53 9.40 -6.71 5.40
N SER A 54 10.45 -6.95 4.60
CA SER A 54 10.36 -7.71 3.34
C SER A 54 10.17 -9.22 3.53
N GLY A 55 10.28 -9.75 4.75
CA GLY A 55 10.03 -11.15 5.09
C GLY A 55 8.59 -11.44 5.54
N MET A 56 7.79 -10.40 5.77
CA MET A 56 6.38 -10.53 6.13
C MET A 56 5.55 -11.15 4.99
N GLY A 57 4.74 -12.16 5.33
CA GLY A 57 3.73 -12.69 4.43
C GLY A 57 2.68 -11.63 4.07
N VAL A 58 2.37 -11.50 2.78
CA VAL A 58 1.52 -10.41 2.26
C VAL A 58 0.11 -10.85 1.90
N ASP A 59 -0.28 -12.10 2.16
CA ASP A 59 -1.55 -12.66 1.70
C ASP A 59 -2.77 -11.90 2.26
N PHE A 60 -2.76 -11.60 3.55
CA PHE A 60 -3.82 -10.80 4.19
C PHE A 60 -3.87 -9.38 3.63
N LEU A 61 -2.71 -8.80 3.31
CA LEU A 61 -2.60 -7.45 2.77
C LEU A 61 -3.11 -7.40 1.32
N ALA A 62 -2.88 -8.46 0.54
CA ALA A 62 -3.45 -8.61 -0.80
C ALA A 62 -4.99 -8.77 -0.73
N GLN A 63 -5.51 -9.58 0.20
CA GLN A 63 -6.95 -9.71 0.40
C GLN A 63 -7.58 -8.38 0.84
N LEU A 64 -6.92 -7.64 1.73
CA LEU A 64 -7.36 -6.30 2.13
C LEU A 64 -7.43 -5.35 0.93
N ALA A 65 -6.40 -5.34 0.08
CA ALA A 65 -6.37 -4.52 -1.12
C ALA A 65 -7.55 -4.82 -2.07
N GLU A 66 -7.89 -6.10 -2.23
CA GLU A 66 -9.02 -6.52 -3.04
C GLU A 66 -10.35 -6.04 -2.43
N VAL A 67 -10.57 -6.24 -1.13
CA VAL A 67 -11.79 -5.79 -0.44
C VAL A 67 -11.95 -4.28 -0.53
N VAL A 68 -10.88 -3.51 -0.24
CA VAL A 68 -10.90 -2.05 -0.32
C VAL A 68 -11.22 -1.59 -1.73
N SER A 69 -10.55 -2.15 -2.75
CA SER A 69 -10.82 -1.85 -4.16
C SER A 69 -12.30 -2.08 -4.51
N GLN A 70 -12.95 -3.06 -3.89
CA GLN A 70 -14.35 -3.42 -4.14
C GLN A 70 -15.31 -2.41 -3.52
N ILE A 71 -15.00 -1.99 -2.29
CA ILE A 71 -15.80 -1.03 -1.53
C ILE A 71 -15.75 0.35 -2.16
N ILE A 72 -14.58 0.78 -2.66
CA ILE A 72 -14.42 2.15 -3.17
C ILE A 72 -14.79 2.31 -4.65
N ASP A 73 -14.89 1.21 -5.41
CA ASP A 73 -15.19 1.25 -6.85
C ASP A 73 -16.41 2.12 -7.23
N PRO A 74 -17.55 2.06 -6.51
CA PRO A 74 -18.72 2.87 -6.85
C PRO A 74 -18.52 4.37 -6.63
N TRP A 75 -17.50 4.76 -5.86
CA TRP A 75 -17.23 6.14 -5.45
C TRP A 75 -16.13 6.80 -6.28
N ILE A 76 -15.36 6.01 -7.02
CA ILE A 76 -14.39 6.50 -7.99
C ILE A 76 -15.14 6.74 -9.30
N ALA A 77 -15.69 7.96 -9.45
CA ALA A 77 -16.27 8.43 -10.71
C ALA A 77 -15.18 8.52 -11.81
N ASP A 78 -15.59 8.44 -13.09
CA ASP A 78 -14.68 8.85 -14.19
C ASP A 78 -14.36 10.35 -14.08
#